data_AF-A0A2N6BRM5-F1
#
_entry.id   AF-A0A2N6BRM5-F1
#
_cell.length_a   1.000
_cell.length_b   1.000
_cell.length_c   1.000
_cell.angle_alpha   90.00
_cell.angle_beta   90.00
_cell.angle_gamma   90.00
#
_symmetry.space_group_name_H-M   'P 1'
#
loop_
_entity.id
_entity.type
_entity.pdbx_description
1 polymer ?
#
loop_
_entity_poly.entity_id
_entity_poly.type
_entity_poly.pdbx_seq_one_letter_code
_entity_poly.pdbx_strand_id
1 'polypeptide(L)'
;PEIKLQIFRDLDAAVKKGAILSTNTSSISITKIAAVTSRPELVIGMHFMNPVPVMKLVEIINGLQTSEDTYAIIEETTKKLSKVPVKAFDSPGFVANRILLPMINEAVYCLYEGVASAADIDNVMKLGMAHPMGPLALADLIGLDVCLSIMEVLHDGFADSKYRPCPLLRQMVEAGYLGQKTGKGFFDYK
;
A
#
# COMPACT_ATOMS: atom_id res chain seq x y z
N PRO A 1 12.74 2.43 7.03
CA PRO A 1 12.09 3.54 7.78
C PRO A 1 13.03 4.69 8.15
N GLU A 2 14.24 4.42 8.64
CA GLU A 2 15.13 5.43 9.23
C GLU A 2 15.44 6.63 8.32
N ILE A 3 15.74 6.38 7.04
CA ILE A 3 15.98 7.46 6.06
C ILE A 3 14.82 8.45 6.03
N LYS A 4 13.58 7.96 6.06
CA LYS A 4 12.39 8.82 6.03
C LYS A 4 12.21 9.59 7.35
N LEU A 5 12.53 8.97 8.49
CA LEU A 5 12.51 9.67 9.79
C LEU A 5 13.54 10.81 9.79
N GLN A 6 14.74 10.57 9.27
CA GLN A 6 15.76 11.61 9.18
C GLN A 6 15.32 12.77 8.27
N ILE A 7 14.78 12.47 7.09
CA ILE A 7 14.23 13.50 6.19
C ILE A 7 13.17 14.36 6.91
N PHE A 8 12.31 13.76 7.73
CA PHE A 8 11.30 14.52 8.47
C PHE A 8 11.88 15.39 9.59
N ARG A 9 12.97 14.96 10.26
CA ARG A 9 13.73 15.81 11.20
C ARG A 9 14.35 17.00 10.48
N ASP A 10 14.96 16.76 9.33
CA ASP A 10 15.62 17.81 8.55
C ASP A 10 14.60 18.82 7.99
N LEU A 11 13.46 18.33 7.48
CA LEU A 11 12.35 19.17 7.03
C LEU A 11 11.79 20.01 8.17
N ASP A 12 11.55 19.42 9.35
CA ASP A 12 11.00 20.13 10.49
C ASP A 12 11.86 21.34 10.91
N ALA A 13 13.19 21.20 10.85
CA ALA A 13 14.13 22.28 11.13
C ALA A 13 14.20 23.32 9.99
N ALA A 14 14.03 22.90 8.74
CA ALA A 14 14.23 23.76 7.57
C ALA A 14 12.98 24.59 7.17
N VAL A 15 11.78 24.06 7.38
CA VAL A 15 10.55 24.71 6.90
C VAL A 15 9.99 25.72 7.90
N LYS A 16 9.35 26.77 7.38
CA LYS A 16 8.68 27.81 8.18
C LYS A 16 7.67 27.20 9.17
N LYS A 17 7.44 27.92 10.28
CA LYS A 17 6.36 27.59 11.23
C LYS A 17 5.01 27.52 10.50
N GLY A 18 4.17 26.56 10.89
CA GLY A 18 2.86 26.33 10.27
C GLY A 18 2.88 25.59 8.93
N ALA A 19 4.05 25.20 8.40
CA ALA A 19 4.11 24.34 7.23
C ALA A 19 3.69 22.90 7.58
N ILE A 20 2.80 22.34 6.77
CA ILE A 20 2.36 20.93 6.83
C ILE A 20 3.40 20.05 6.14
N LEU A 21 3.78 18.96 6.79
CA LEU A 21 4.69 17.96 6.26
C LEU A 21 3.90 16.70 5.88
N SER A 22 3.80 16.42 4.57
CA SER A 22 3.13 15.21 4.09
C SER A 22 4.11 14.17 3.55
N THR A 23 3.74 12.89 3.66
CA THR A 23 4.52 11.78 3.08
C THR A 23 3.65 10.90 2.20
N ASN A 24 4.14 10.59 1.00
CA ASN A 24 3.70 9.40 0.27
C ASN A 24 4.42 8.16 0.81
N THR A 25 3.64 7.21 1.30
CA THR A 25 4.10 5.93 1.85
C THR A 25 2.94 4.94 1.76
N SER A 26 3.25 3.64 1.72
CA SER A 26 2.22 2.58 1.64
C SER A 26 2.23 1.66 2.87
N SER A 27 3.23 1.80 3.74
CA SER A 27 3.50 0.86 4.85
C SER A 27 4.11 1.49 6.11
N ILE A 28 4.71 2.67 6.02
CA ILE A 28 5.35 3.33 7.18
C ILE A 28 4.30 4.09 7.99
N SER A 29 4.23 3.84 9.30
CA SER A 29 3.33 4.54 10.24
C SER A 29 3.52 6.05 10.19
N ILE A 30 2.42 6.77 9.99
CA ILE A 30 2.38 8.24 10.02
C ILE A 30 2.60 8.75 11.44
N THR A 31 2.05 8.07 12.45
CA THR A 31 2.24 8.38 13.87
C THR A 31 3.72 8.36 14.25
N LYS A 32 4.46 7.35 13.75
CA LYS A 32 5.91 7.23 13.97
C LYS A 32 6.70 8.35 13.27
N ILE A 33 6.28 8.75 12.08
CA ILE A 33 6.91 9.87 11.36
C ILE A 33 6.61 11.20 12.06
N ALA A 34 5.38 11.42 12.52
CA ALA A 34 4.99 12.62 13.25
C ALA A 34 5.80 12.80 14.54
N ALA A 35 6.03 11.71 15.27
CA ALA A 35 6.71 11.69 16.57
C ALA A 35 8.19 12.14 16.54
N VAL A 36 8.83 12.19 15.36
CA VAL A 36 10.22 12.69 15.24
C VAL A 36 10.30 14.17 14.90
N THR A 37 9.17 14.87 14.82
CA THR A 37 9.11 16.31 14.52
C THR A 37 8.62 17.11 15.74
N SER A 38 8.89 18.40 15.77
CA SER A 38 8.37 19.37 16.76
C SER A 38 6.96 19.87 16.45
N ARG A 39 6.34 19.41 15.34
CA ARG A 39 5.00 19.78 14.85
C ARG A 39 4.12 18.58 14.50
N PRO A 40 3.99 17.58 15.38
CA PRO A 40 3.33 16.31 15.03
C PRO A 40 1.88 16.48 14.53
N GLU A 41 1.19 17.54 14.94
CA GLU A 41 -0.16 17.92 14.49
C GLU A 41 -0.23 18.41 13.04
N LEU A 42 0.90 18.84 12.49
CA LEU A 42 1.08 19.29 11.09
C LEU A 42 1.71 18.20 10.20
N VAL A 43 1.79 16.95 10.67
CA VAL A 43 2.28 15.80 9.88
C VAL A 43 1.12 14.92 9.45
N ILE A 44 1.10 14.50 8.17
CA ILE A 44 0.00 13.71 7.59
C ILE A 44 0.46 12.80 6.46
N GLY A 45 -0.22 11.68 6.23
CA GLY A 45 0.01 10.80 5.09
C GLY A 45 -0.81 11.19 3.86
N MET A 46 -0.22 11.08 2.67
CA MET A 46 -0.91 11.19 1.39
C MET A 46 -0.48 10.04 0.48
N HIS A 47 -1.27 8.98 0.41
CA HIS A 47 -0.95 7.80 -0.39
C HIS A 47 -1.61 7.91 -1.78
N PHE A 48 -0.78 8.11 -2.80
CA PHE A 48 -1.21 8.18 -4.19
C PHE A 48 -1.15 6.80 -4.85
N MET A 49 -2.15 6.50 -5.66
CA MET A 49 -2.21 5.25 -6.43
C MET A 49 -1.43 5.38 -7.75
N ASN A 50 -0.68 4.35 -8.13
CA ASN A 50 0.08 4.30 -9.38
C ASN A 50 -0.81 3.82 -10.56
N PRO A 51 -0.76 4.43 -11.76
CA PRO A 51 -0.08 5.68 -12.14
C PRO A 51 -0.73 6.95 -11.60
N VAL A 52 0.06 7.77 -10.91
CA VAL A 52 -0.41 8.98 -10.19
C VAL A 52 -1.20 9.95 -11.07
N PRO A 53 -0.83 10.24 -12.34
CA PRO A 53 -1.62 11.14 -13.18
C PRO A 53 -3.02 10.62 -13.50
N VAL A 54 -3.16 9.30 -13.66
CA VAL A 54 -4.39 8.64 -14.11
C VAL A 54 -5.32 8.30 -12.95
N MET A 55 -4.77 7.82 -11.84
CA MET A 55 -5.55 7.37 -10.70
C MET A 55 -6.19 8.55 -9.96
N LYS A 56 -7.50 8.47 -9.70
CA LYS A 56 -8.26 9.59 -9.11
C LYS A 56 -8.13 9.67 -7.59
N LEU A 57 -7.87 8.56 -6.91
CA LEU A 57 -7.97 8.47 -5.46
C LEU A 57 -6.64 8.80 -4.76
N VAL A 58 -6.72 9.48 -3.63
CA VAL A 58 -5.63 9.65 -2.66
C VAL A 58 -6.16 9.30 -1.28
N GLU A 59 -5.53 8.36 -0.59
CA GLU A 59 -5.82 8.14 0.84
C GLU A 59 -5.09 9.23 1.64
N ILE A 60 -5.84 9.98 2.45
CA ILE A 60 -5.31 10.96 3.40
C ILE A 60 -5.28 10.27 4.77
N ILE A 61 -4.09 10.04 5.30
CA ILE A 61 -3.88 9.22 6.48
C ILE A 61 -3.53 10.10 7.67
N ASN A 62 -4.44 10.16 8.64
CA ASN A 62 -4.18 10.83 9.91
C ASN A 62 -3.32 9.92 10.79
N GLY A 63 -2.16 10.43 11.22
CA GLY A 63 -1.47 9.89 12.38
C GLY A 63 -2.24 10.20 13.66
N LEU A 64 -1.87 9.57 14.78
CA LEU A 64 -2.53 9.81 16.07
C LEU A 64 -2.57 11.29 16.46
N GLN A 65 -1.53 12.04 16.07
CA GLN A 65 -1.33 13.43 16.45
C GLN A 65 -1.92 14.43 15.43
N THR A 66 -2.20 14.00 14.20
CA THR A 66 -2.63 14.89 13.10
C THR A 66 -3.89 15.65 13.49
N SER A 67 -3.86 16.99 13.37
CA SER A 67 -5.04 17.80 13.66
C SER A 67 -6.10 17.72 12.57
N GLU A 68 -7.36 17.97 12.94
CA GLU A 68 -8.45 18.07 11.97
C GLU A 68 -8.26 19.26 11.01
N ASP A 69 -7.63 20.35 11.46
CA ASP A 69 -7.28 21.49 10.60
C ASP A 69 -6.28 21.10 9.51
N THR A 70 -5.23 20.34 9.87
CA THR A 70 -4.26 19.79 8.91
C THR A 70 -4.97 18.88 7.90
N TYR A 71 -5.87 18.01 8.37
CA TYR A 71 -6.68 17.16 7.50
C TYR A 71 -7.52 17.98 6.52
N ALA A 72 -8.25 18.98 7.00
CA ALA A 72 -9.13 19.81 6.18
C ALA A 72 -8.36 20.55 5.06
N ILE A 73 -7.18 21.10 5.38
CA ILE A 73 -6.31 21.77 4.41
C ILE A 73 -5.83 20.78 3.33
N ILE A 74 -5.41 19.57 3.73
CA ILE A 74 -4.94 18.55 2.78
C ILE A 74 -6.09 17.96 1.96
N GLU A 75 -7.29 17.83 2.52
CA GLU A 75 -8.48 17.41 1.79
C GLU A 75 -8.82 18.42 0.68
N GLU A 76 -8.84 19.72 1.00
CA GLU A 76 -9.08 20.78 0.01
C GLU A 76 -7.96 20.81 -1.05
N THR A 77 -6.71 20.68 -0.62
CA THR A 77 -5.55 20.63 -1.54
C THR A 77 -5.66 19.44 -2.49
N THR A 78 -6.08 18.28 -2.00
CA THR A 78 -6.28 17.07 -2.81
C THR A 78 -7.38 17.27 -3.86
N LYS A 79 -8.49 17.93 -3.49
CA LYS A 79 -9.56 18.29 -4.43
C LYS A 79 -9.06 19.25 -5.52
N LYS A 80 -8.21 20.23 -5.16
CA LYS A 80 -7.58 21.16 -6.13
C LYS A 80 -6.66 20.44 -7.12
N LEU A 81 -6.07 19.30 -6.74
CA LEU A 81 -5.31 18.43 -7.64
C LEU A 81 -6.21 17.58 -8.56
N SER A 82 -7.53 17.81 -8.58
CA SER A 82 -8.52 16.99 -9.29
C SER A 82 -8.48 15.52 -8.86
N LYS A 83 -8.17 15.28 -7.58
CA LYS A 83 -8.19 13.96 -6.95
C LYS A 83 -9.36 13.85 -5.97
N VAL A 84 -9.75 12.62 -5.67
CA VAL A 84 -10.78 12.26 -4.70
C VAL A 84 -10.07 11.87 -3.39
N PRO A 85 -10.16 12.70 -2.34
CA PRO A 85 -9.60 12.37 -1.04
C PRO A 85 -10.47 11.31 -0.34
N VAL A 86 -9.81 10.36 0.33
CA VAL A 86 -10.46 9.41 1.24
C VAL A 86 -9.76 9.48 2.58
N LYS A 87 -10.49 9.83 3.65
CA LYS A 87 -9.94 9.85 5.01
C LYS A 87 -9.66 8.43 5.48
N ALA A 88 -8.45 8.20 5.97
CA ALA A 88 -8.01 6.98 6.62
C ALA A 88 -7.24 7.32 7.90
N PHE A 89 -7.08 6.32 8.76
CA PHE A 89 -6.29 6.44 9.98
C PHE A 89 -5.06 5.55 9.88
N ASP A 90 -3.99 5.96 10.57
CA ASP A 90 -2.73 5.24 10.59
C ASP A 90 -2.93 3.81 11.12
N SER A 91 -2.72 2.85 10.23
CA SER A 91 -2.89 1.42 10.46
C SER A 91 -2.06 0.66 9.42
N PRO A 92 -1.53 -0.54 9.73
CA PRO A 92 -0.81 -1.34 8.75
C PRO A 92 -1.63 -1.53 7.46
N GLY A 93 -1.07 -1.07 6.33
CA GLY A 93 -1.69 -1.15 5.00
C GLY A 93 -2.85 -0.18 4.73
N PHE A 94 -3.13 0.77 5.63
CA PHE A 94 -4.22 1.74 5.50
C PHE A 94 -5.56 1.06 5.14
N VAL A 95 -6.28 1.53 4.12
CA VAL A 95 -7.52 0.89 3.65
C VAL A 95 -7.23 0.01 2.44
N ALA A 96 -6.64 0.59 1.38
CA ALA A 96 -6.48 -0.10 0.10
C ALA A 96 -5.66 -1.39 0.23
N ASN A 97 -4.46 -1.31 0.79
CA ASN A 97 -3.57 -2.48 0.87
C ASN A 97 -4.06 -3.50 1.90
N ARG A 98 -4.72 -3.05 2.98
CA ARG A 98 -5.30 -3.92 4.00
C ARG A 98 -6.41 -4.83 3.45
N ILE A 99 -7.08 -4.42 2.37
CA ILE A 99 -8.12 -5.22 1.70
C ILE A 99 -7.52 -5.98 0.52
N LEU A 100 -6.79 -5.28 -0.36
CA LEU A 100 -6.32 -5.82 -1.64
C LEU A 100 -5.31 -6.96 -1.46
N LEU A 101 -4.31 -6.78 -0.60
CA LEU A 101 -3.22 -7.76 -0.52
C LEU A 101 -3.65 -9.07 0.12
N PRO A 102 -4.49 -9.09 1.18
CA PRO A 102 -5.08 -10.34 1.65
C PRO A 102 -5.93 -11.06 0.60
N MET A 103 -6.69 -10.33 -0.23
CA MET A 103 -7.45 -10.93 -1.34
C MET A 103 -6.52 -11.56 -2.38
N ILE A 104 -5.43 -10.89 -2.74
CA ILE A 104 -4.40 -11.46 -3.63
C ILE A 104 -3.76 -12.68 -2.97
N ASN A 105 -3.37 -12.59 -1.70
CA ASN A 105 -2.74 -13.68 -0.95
C ASN A 105 -3.65 -14.92 -0.87
N GLU A 106 -4.96 -14.73 -0.73
CA GLU A 106 -5.95 -15.80 -0.79
C GLU A 106 -6.00 -16.47 -2.16
N ALA A 107 -5.91 -15.69 -3.25
CA ALA A 107 -5.79 -16.26 -4.59
C ALA A 107 -4.51 -17.09 -4.75
N VAL A 108 -3.40 -16.69 -4.12
CA VAL A 108 -2.18 -17.48 -4.07
C VAL A 108 -2.39 -18.78 -3.27
N TYR A 109 -3.15 -18.76 -2.18
CA TYR A 109 -3.51 -19.98 -1.44
C TYR A 109 -4.36 -20.93 -2.30
N CYS A 110 -5.37 -20.43 -3.02
CA CYS A 110 -6.14 -21.26 -3.96
C CYS A 110 -5.24 -21.96 -4.98
N LEU A 111 -4.22 -21.26 -5.50
CA LEU A 111 -3.25 -21.84 -6.42
C LEU A 111 -2.34 -22.86 -5.71
N TYR A 112 -1.81 -22.49 -4.54
CA TYR A 112 -0.89 -23.32 -3.76
C TYR A 112 -1.51 -24.64 -3.32
N GLU A 113 -2.79 -24.63 -2.96
CA GLU A 113 -3.57 -25.78 -2.51
C GLU A 113 -4.16 -26.58 -3.68
N GLY A 114 -3.94 -26.15 -4.93
CA GLY A 114 -4.38 -26.85 -6.13
C GLY A 114 -5.90 -26.76 -6.38
N VAL A 115 -6.57 -25.74 -5.85
CA VAL A 115 -8.02 -25.53 -6.04
C VAL A 115 -8.36 -25.29 -7.52
N ALA A 116 -7.52 -24.51 -8.21
CA ALA A 116 -7.67 -24.21 -9.63
C ALA A 116 -6.36 -23.72 -10.26
N SER A 117 -6.32 -23.65 -11.59
CA SER A 117 -5.20 -23.05 -12.32
C SER A 117 -5.15 -21.53 -12.11
N ALA A 118 -3.98 -20.90 -12.28
CA ALA A 118 -3.85 -19.46 -12.16
C ALA A 118 -4.78 -18.70 -13.13
N ALA A 119 -4.93 -19.20 -14.35
CA ALA A 119 -5.81 -18.63 -15.36
C ALA A 119 -7.29 -18.72 -14.96
N ASP A 120 -7.72 -19.85 -14.37
CA ASP A 120 -9.11 -20.03 -13.95
C ASP A 120 -9.45 -19.21 -12.70
N ILE A 121 -8.53 -19.09 -11.74
CA ILE A 121 -8.67 -18.20 -10.57
C ILE A 121 -8.89 -16.76 -11.05
N ASP A 122 -8.06 -16.29 -11.98
CA ASP A 122 -8.18 -14.95 -12.55
C ASP A 122 -9.49 -14.77 -13.35
N ASN A 123 -9.92 -15.79 -14.11
CA ASN A 123 -11.17 -15.74 -14.86
C ASN A 123 -12.41 -15.70 -13.94
N VAL A 124 -12.41 -16.44 -12.82
CA VAL A 124 -13.50 -16.37 -11.83
C VAL A 124 -13.61 -14.95 -11.27
N MET A 125 -12.48 -14.32 -10.90
CA MET A 125 -12.51 -12.97 -10.35
C MET A 125 -12.90 -11.92 -11.40
N LYS A 126 -12.46 -12.08 -12.65
CA LYS A 126 -12.82 -11.17 -13.74
C LYS A 126 -14.27 -11.31 -14.19
N LEU A 127 -14.71 -12.52 -14.52
CA LEU A 127 -16.00 -12.77 -15.15
C LEU A 127 -17.11 -12.97 -14.12
N GLY A 128 -16.80 -13.61 -12.98
CA GLY A 128 -17.75 -13.85 -11.91
C GLY A 128 -17.90 -12.67 -10.95
N MET A 129 -16.79 -12.02 -10.57
CA MET A 129 -16.80 -10.91 -9.60
C MET A 129 -16.65 -9.53 -10.26
N ALA A 130 -16.62 -9.47 -11.59
CA ALA A 130 -16.52 -8.24 -12.38
C ALA A 130 -15.27 -7.39 -12.09
N HIS A 131 -14.16 -8.01 -11.66
CA HIS A 131 -12.90 -7.29 -11.50
C HIS A 131 -12.27 -7.00 -12.89
N PRO A 132 -11.64 -5.82 -13.08
CA PRO A 132 -11.01 -5.48 -14.37
C PRO A 132 -9.79 -6.36 -14.67
N MET A 133 -9.17 -6.93 -13.63
CA MET A 133 -8.00 -7.80 -13.70
C MET A 133 -8.10 -8.86 -12.62
N GLY A 134 -7.63 -10.07 -12.91
CA GLY A 134 -7.57 -11.14 -11.93
C GLY A 134 -6.48 -10.88 -10.88
N PRO A 135 -6.62 -11.40 -9.66
CA PRO A 135 -5.70 -11.15 -8.56
C PRO A 135 -4.25 -11.59 -8.83
N LEU A 136 -4.04 -12.69 -9.56
CA LEU A 136 -2.69 -13.21 -9.83
C LEU A 136 -2.00 -12.38 -10.92
N ALA A 137 -2.70 -12.01 -11.99
CA ALA A 137 -2.17 -11.09 -13.00
C ALA A 137 -1.91 -9.70 -12.41
N LEU A 138 -2.77 -9.24 -11.48
CA LEU A 138 -2.56 -7.99 -10.75
C LEU A 138 -1.33 -8.08 -9.84
N ALA A 139 -1.11 -9.20 -9.17
CA ALA A 139 0.10 -9.42 -8.37
C ALA A 139 1.37 -9.35 -9.24
N ASP A 140 1.35 -9.96 -10.43
CA ASP A 140 2.47 -9.92 -11.37
C ASP A 140 2.73 -8.52 -11.94
N LEU A 141 1.69 -7.68 -12.04
CA LEU A 141 1.82 -6.27 -12.42
C LEU A 141 2.40 -5.41 -11.28
N ILE A 142 1.96 -5.65 -10.04
CA ILE A 142 2.48 -4.96 -8.85
C ILE A 142 3.93 -5.34 -8.57
N GLY A 143 4.24 -6.63 -8.72
CA GLY A 143 5.49 -7.26 -8.34
C GLY A 143 5.33 -8.10 -7.07
N LEU A 144 5.72 -9.38 -7.14
CA LEU A 144 5.48 -10.33 -6.05
C LEU A 144 6.27 -10.02 -4.78
N ASP A 145 7.45 -9.43 -4.91
CA ASP A 145 8.25 -8.90 -3.80
C ASP A 145 7.56 -7.75 -3.06
N VAL A 146 6.86 -6.89 -3.80
CA VAL A 146 6.06 -5.80 -3.20
C VAL A 146 4.84 -6.39 -2.49
N CYS A 147 4.14 -7.34 -3.12
CA CYS A 147 3.02 -8.05 -2.49
C CYS A 147 3.46 -8.74 -1.19
N LEU A 148 4.58 -9.46 -1.22
CA LEU A 148 5.13 -10.14 -0.06
C LEU A 148 5.50 -9.14 1.04
N SER A 149 6.22 -8.08 0.71
CA SER A 149 6.62 -7.05 1.68
C SER A 149 5.42 -6.41 2.38
N ILE A 150 4.33 -6.14 1.66
CA ILE A 150 3.11 -5.60 2.27
C ILE A 150 2.43 -6.65 3.16
N MET A 151 2.36 -7.92 2.75
CA MET A 151 1.81 -8.97 3.61
C MET A 151 2.60 -9.14 4.90
N GLU A 152 3.94 -9.02 4.86
CA GLU A 152 4.78 -9.00 6.06
C GLU A 152 4.49 -7.79 6.95
N VAL A 153 4.33 -6.60 6.38
CA VAL A 153 3.91 -5.40 7.12
C VAL A 153 2.56 -5.59 7.81
N LEU A 154 1.59 -6.23 7.15
CA LEU A 154 0.29 -6.54 7.75
C LEU A 154 0.43 -7.57 8.88
N HIS A 155 1.17 -8.65 8.64
CA HIS A 155 1.42 -9.71 9.62
C HIS A 155 2.09 -9.19 10.88
N ASP A 156 3.20 -8.47 10.73
CA ASP A 156 3.97 -7.95 11.86
C ASP A 156 3.26 -6.78 12.54
N GLY A 157 2.58 -5.94 11.75
CA GLY A 157 1.85 -4.78 12.26
C GLY A 157 0.62 -5.15 13.08
N PHE A 158 -0.07 -6.25 12.76
CA PHE A 158 -1.19 -6.77 13.56
C PHE A 158 -0.78 -7.86 14.55
N ALA A 159 0.42 -8.42 14.41
CA ALA A 159 0.87 -9.61 15.14
C ALA A 159 -0.16 -10.75 15.08
N ASP A 160 -0.78 -10.94 13.91
CA ASP A 160 -1.89 -11.87 13.70
C ASP A 160 -1.63 -12.76 12.49
N SER A 161 -1.64 -14.08 12.73
CA SER A 161 -1.48 -15.14 11.73
C SER A 161 -2.52 -15.11 10.62
N LYS A 162 -3.64 -14.39 10.80
CA LYS A 162 -4.60 -14.07 9.73
C LYS A 162 -3.92 -13.47 8.50
N TYR A 163 -2.87 -12.66 8.70
CA TYR A 163 -2.16 -11.96 7.64
C TYR A 163 -0.87 -12.67 7.20
N ARG A 164 -0.68 -13.94 7.55
CA ARG A 164 0.52 -14.68 7.13
C ARG A 164 0.63 -14.73 5.60
N PRO A 165 1.79 -14.41 5.00
CA PRO A 165 1.99 -14.57 3.57
C PRO A 165 1.94 -16.04 3.16
N CYS A 166 1.37 -16.33 1.98
CA CYS A 166 1.35 -17.67 1.42
C CYS A 166 2.79 -18.20 1.20
N PRO A 167 3.10 -19.46 1.57
CA PRO A 167 4.43 -20.04 1.34
C PRO A 167 4.88 -20.00 -0.13
N LEU A 168 3.95 -20.23 -1.07
CA LEU A 168 4.23 -20.13 -2.49
C LEU A 168 4.71 -18.74 -2.90
N LEU A 169 4.08 -17.69 -2.37
CA LEU A 169 4.50 -16.31 -2.65
C LEU A 169 5.95 -16.07 -2.22
N ARG A 170 6.36 -16.59 -1.05
CA ARG A 170 7.75 -16.51 -0.58
C ARG A 170 8.71 -17.23 -1.53
N GLN A 171 8.39 -18.47 -1.89
CA GLN A 171 9.23 -19.28 -2.79
C GLN A 171 9.39 -18.62 -4.17
N MET A 172 8.33 -18.01 -4.71
CA MET A 172 8.40 -17.31 -6.00
C MET A 172 9.30 -16.07 -5.92
N VAL A 173 9.21 -15.30 -4.84
CA VAL A 173 10.10 -14.14 -4.62
C VAL A 173 11.55 -14.58 -4.45
N GLU A 174 11.80 -15.64 -3.66
CA GLU A 174 13.14 -16.22 -3.50
C GLU A 174 13.72 -16.74 -4.82
N ALA A 175 12.89 -17.28 -5.71
CA ALA A 175 13.28 -17.71 -7.05
C ALA A 175 13.50 -16.57 -8.04
N GLY A 176 13.23 -15.31 -7.66
CA GLY A 176 13.31 -14.15 -8.54
C GLY A 176 12.19 -14.07 -9.59
N TYR A 177 11.08 -14.78 -9.38
CA TYR A 177 9.88 -14.68 -10.21
C TYR A 177 9.00 -13.56 -9.68
N LEU A 178 9.30 -12.33 -10.08
CA LEU A 178 8.71 -11.11 -9.54
C LEU A 178 7.59 -10.53 -10.41
N GLY A 179 7.07 -11.29 -11.36
CA GLY A 179 6.01 -10.86 -12.28
C GLY A 179 6.56 -10.23 -13.56
N GLN A 180 5.83 -9.25 -14.10
CA GLN A 180 6.13 -8.64 -15.40
C GLN A 180 7.53 -8.02 -15.46
N LYS A 181 7.99 -7.43 -14.36
CA LYS A 181 9.32 -6.77 -14.29
C LYS A 181 10.51 -7.72 -14.43
N THR A 182 10.30 -9.02 -14.22
CA THR A 182 11.32 -10.07 -14.44
C THR A 182 10.95 -11.01 -15.58
N GLY A 183 9.87 -10.71 -16.32
CA GLY A 183 9.35 -11.55 -17.41
C GLY A 183 8.69 -12.85 -16.95
N LYS A 184 8.54 -13.07 -15.64
CA LYS A 184 7.97 -14.30 -15.07
C LYS A 184 7.48 -14.06 -13.64
N GLY A 185 6.25 -14.50 -13.37
CA GLY A 185 5.62 -14.57 -12.05
C GLY A 185 4.67 -15.76 -11.99
N PHE A 186 3.39 -15.52 -11.69
CA PHE A 186 2.34 -16.53 -11.85
C PHE A 186 2.10 -16.88 -13.31
N PHE A 187 2.33 -15.92 -14.20
CA PHE A 187 2.30 -16.09 -15.65
C PHE A 187 3.69 -15.90 -16.28
N ASP A 188 3.85 -16.38 -17.51
CA ASP A 188 5.04 -16.12 -18.33
C ASP A 188 4.79 -14.89 -19.22
N TYR A 189 5.78 -13.99 -19.29
CA TYR A 189 5.71 -12.73 -20.03
C TYR A 189 6.84 -12.58 -21.05
N LYS A 190 7.51 -13.69 -21.37
CA LYS A 190 8.48 -13.76 -22.46
C LYS A 190 7.83 -13.99 -23.82
#